data_AF-A0A415H329-F1
#
_entry.id   AF-A0A415H329-F1
#
_cell.length_a   1.000
_cell.length_b   1.000
_cell.length_c   1.000
_cell.angle_alpha   90.00
_cell.angle_beta   90.00
_cell.angle_gamma   90.00
#
_symmetry.space_group_name_H-M   'P 1'
#
loop_
_entity.id
_entity.type
_entity.pdbx_description
1 polymer ?
#
loop_
_entity_poly.entity_id
_entity_poly.type
_entity_poly.pdbx_seq_one_letter_code
_entity_poly.pdbx_strand_id
1 'polypeptide(L)'
;MLSGVIGLVNPGEVQVVDINQASSLSYYTVSNGRLIHKITTNITKASYASSLDNGPAPNYLQESGTYYSYDGHYFYTRENFSKMIDDYNGGTRTNAINADNPYYNYFQYLPLRSKTAYTTDQLNNVLNSKIAGRTSAMTNMAGTFLNYQNQYGVNALIAIGVAANESAWGTSNIARNKNNLFGLNAVDTSPGQSANTYSSVDSCVKTFMETYMSKRYLNPNAGVYAGGYLGNKASGMNVKYASDPYWGEKNANIVWMIDKTYSNSEYANYTLAVKDTIGTEHTNLNVRKEASTSSTRIHTTKKYSNQSFIVLGNQNGFYKVQSDGALNSERSAISDSGNYNYDNMYVYVSDSYVKIVLEGKNGNGGNSEEISVPDSVKDVLEYEGYVQENGWSDSAKNGQIIGTTGKNLSLNAIKLNVNDLDGIGIEYRTHISDIGWQDTVKNGEQSGTAGQSNWIEAVQIKLTGNNASNYDIYYRAMFQK
;
A
#
# COMPACT_ATOMS: atom_id res chain seq x y z
N MET A 1 -26.82 -0.54 10.93
CA MET A 1 -25.60 -0.42 10.09
C MET A 1 -24.57 -1.42 10.56
N LEU A 2 -23.80 -2.01 9.64
CA LEU A 2 -22.69 -2.90 9.98
C LEU A 2 -21.55 -2.73 8.97
N SER A 3 -20.35 -2.39 9.46
CA SER A 3 -19.11 -2.36 8.67
C SER A 3 -19.23 -1.59 7.34
N GLY A 4 -19.72 -0.36 7.42
CA GLY A 4 -19.89 0.54 6.27
C GLY A 4 -21.23 0.44 5.54
N VAL A 5 -22.09 -0.54 5.87
CA VAL A 5 -23.36 -0.78 5.15
C VAL A 5 -24.58 -0.44 5.99
N ILE A 6 -25.43 0.42 5.44
CA ILE A 6 -26.79 0.65 5.91
C ILE A 6 -27.70 -0.31 5.14
N GLY A 7 -28.55 -1.04 5.85
CA GLY A 7 -29.44 -2.03 5.26
C GLY A 7 -30.57 -2.41 6.21
N LEU A 8 -31.52 -3.17 5.68
CA LEU A 8 -32.62 -3.75 6.42
C LEU A 8 -32.26 -5.18 6.86
N VAL A 9 -32.79 -5.59 8.01
CA VAL A 9 -32.58 -6.93 8.58
C VAL A 9 -33.93 -7.53 8.96
N ASN A 10 -34.04 -8.85 8.92
CA ASN A 10 -35.23 -9.54 9.39
C ASN A 10 -35.31 -9.38 10.93
N PRO A 11 -36.43 -8.86 11.50
CA PRO A 11 -36.59 -8.75 12.95
C PRO A 11 -36.39 -10.06 13.71
N GLY A 12 -36.65 -11.21 13.09
CA GLY A 12 -36.42 -12.53 13.69
C GLY A 12 -34.96 -12.98 13.75
N GLU A 13 -34.06 -12.28 13.07
CA GLU A 13 -32.61 -12.58 13.05
C GLU A 13 -31.79 -11.60 13.91
N VAL A 14 -32.46 -10.66 14.59
CA VAL A 14 -31.81 -9.65 15.44
C VAL A 14 -32.45 -9.54 16.81
N GLN A 15 -31.68 -9.07 17.77
CA GLN A 15 -32.15 -8.71 19.10
C GLN A 15 -31.99 -7.21 19.30
N VAL A 16 -33.08 -6.53 19.67
CA VAL A 16 -33.02 -5.15 20.15
C VAL A 16 -32.63 -5.18 21.63
N VAL A 17 -31.60 -4.43 21.99
CA VAL A 17 -31.10 -4.32 23.37
C VAL A 17 -31.15 -2.86 23.75
N ASP A 18 -31.73 -2.55 24.92
CA ASP A 18 -31.68 -1.22 25.49
C ASP A 18 -30.22 -0.84 25.76
N ILE A 19 -29.80 0.37 25.37
CA ILE A 19 -28.42 0.84 25.54
C ILE A 19 -27.98 0.83 27.01
N ASN A 20 -28.91 0.95 27.96
CA ASN A 20 -28.64 0.88 29.39
C ASN A 20 -28.38 -0.56 29.88
N GLN A 21 -28.73 -1.56 29.08
CA GLN A 21 -28.42 -2.98 29.31
C GLN A 21 -27.14 -3.43 28.58
N ALA A 22 -26.57 -2.57 27.72
CA ALA A 22 -25.31 -2.85 27.06
C ALA A 22 -24.15 -2.74 28.06
N SER A 23 -23.44 -3.84 28.25
CA SER A 23 -22.18 -3.94 29.02
C SER A 23 -20.93 -3.75 28.14
N SER A 24 -21.07 -3.83 26.82
CA SER A 24 -20.01 -3.49 25.86
C SER A 24 -20.61 -2.92 24.58
N LEU A 25 -19.82 -2.10 23.88
CA LEU A 25 -20.10 -1.60 22.54
C LEU A 25 -18.79 -1.67 21.76
N SER A 26 -18.84 -2.02 20.47
CA SER A 26 -17.62 -1.95 19.67
C SER A 26 -17.14 -0.50 19.61
N TYR A 27 -15.86 -0.28 19.86
CA TYR A 27 -15.27 1.04 19.96
C TYR A 27 -13.80 1.03 19.53
N TYR A 28 -13.31 2.19 19.13
CA TYR A 28 -11.91 2.45 18.83
C TYR A 28 -11.26 3.19 19.99
N THR A 29 -10.01 2.87 20.27
CA THR A 29 -9.21 3.54 21.29
C THR A 29 -7.78 3.70 20.84
N VAL A 30 -7.13 4.78 21.28
CA VAL A 30 -5.71 4.98 20.99
C VAL A 30 -4.90 4.37 22.12
N SER A 31 -3.97 3.48 21.78
CA SER A 31 -3.04 2.86 22.73
C SER A 31 -1.64 2.86 22.15
N ASN A 32 -0.70 3.52 22.85
CA ASN A 32 0.69 3.73 22.44
C ASN A 32 0.78 4.32 21.02
N GLY A 33 -0.01 5.36 20.75
CA GLY A 33 -0.07 6.01 19.44
C GLY A 33 -0.65 5.14 18.31
N ARG A 34 -1.33 4.03 18.63
CA ARG A 34 -1.98 3.14 17.65
C ARG A 34 -3.48 3.10 17.84
N LEU A 35 -4.21 3.07 16.73
CA LEU A 35 -5.66 2.97 16.74
C LEU A 35 -6.08 1.51 16.87
N ILE A 36 -6.73 1.17 17.98
CA ILE A 36 -7.15 -0.19 18.31
C ILE A 36 -8.67 -0.28 18.26
N HIS A 37 -9.22 -1.19 17.46
CA HIS A 37 -10.65 -1.50 17.45
C HIS A 37 -10.96 -2.67 18.39
N LYS A 38 -11.77 -2.41 19.40
CA LYS A 38 -12.35 -3.41 20.30
C LYS A 38 -13.72 -3.81 19.77
N ILE A 39 -13.86 -5.09 19.39
CA ILE A 39 -15.08 -5.60 18.76
C ILE A 39 -15.80 -6.50 19.75
N THR A 40 -17.08 -6.21 20.01
CA THR A 40 -17.98 -7.12 20.75
C THR A 40 -18.97 -7.78 19.79
N THR A 41 -19.27 -9.05 20.04
CA THR A 41 -20.34 -9.79 19.35
C THR A 41 -21.55 -10.02 20.26
N ASN A 42 -21.45 -9.67 21.54
CA ASN A 42 -22.55 -9.73 22.49
C ASN A 42 -22.46 -8.53 23.44
N ILE A 43 -23.24 -7.50 23.12
CA ILE A 43 -23.24 -6.23 23.86
C ILE A 43 -23.74 -6.37 25.30
N THR A 44 -24.42 -7.45 25.67
CA THR A 44 -24.86 -7.70 27.06
C THR A 44 -23.77 -8.32 27.94
N LYS A 45 -22.58 -8.58 27.38
CA LYS A 45 -21.41 -9.10 28.10
C LYS A 45 -20.30 -8.05 28.11
N ALA A 46 -19.59 -7.91 29.22
CA ALA A 46 -18.43 -7.03 29.35
C ALA A 46 -17.16 -7.67 28.73
N SER A 47 -17.27 -8.17 27.50
CA SER A 47 -16.20 -8.91 26.81
C SER A 47 -16.10 -8.51 25.34
N TYR A 48 -14.88 -8.50 24.82
CA TYR A 48 -14.60 -8.20 23.42
C TYR A 48 -14.09 -9.46 22.73
N ALA A 49 -14.70 -9.80 21.59
CA ALA A 49 -14.33 -10.94 20.77
C ALA A 49 -13.01 -10.71 20.01
N SER A 50 -12.65 -9.45 19.73
CA SER A 50 -11.41 -9.12 19.04
C SER A 50 -10.87 -7.75 19.47
N SER A 51 -9.55 -7.59 19.36
CA SER A 51 -8.82 -6.34 19.56
C SER A 51 -7.86 -6.20 18.38
N LEU A 52 -8.17 -5.33 17.43
CA LEU A 52 -7.46 -5.21 16.16
C LEU A 52 -6.66 -3.91 16.10
N ASP A 53 -5.39 -4.01 15.72
CA ASP A 53 -4.52 -2.87 15.43
C ASP A 53 -4.78 -2.39 14.00
N ASN A 54 -5.23 -1.14 13.88
CA ASN A 54 -5.58 -0.54 12.60
C ASN A 54 -4.51 0.39 12.04
N GLY A 55 -3.39 0.56 12.75
CA GLY A 55 -2.34 1.48 12.32
C GLY A 55 -1.99 2.54 13.35
N PRO A 56 -1.09 3.45 12.99
CA PRO A 56 -0.91 4.70 13.70
C PRO A 56 -2.24 5.42 13.92
N ALA A 57 -2.44 5.94 15.12
CA ALA A 57 -3.60 6.75 15.41
C ALA A 57 -3.49 8.11 14.70
N PRO A 58 -4.57 8.59 14.06
CA PRO A 58 -4.58 9.95 13.53
C PRO A 58 -4.53 10.97 14.68
N ASN A 59 -3.91 12.12 14.42
CA ASN A 59 -3.64 13.17 15.43
C ASN A 59 -4.88 13.76 16.12
N TYR A 60 -6.06 13.66 15.49
CA TYR A 60 -7.33 14.10 16.06
C TYR A 60 -7.93 13.11 17.07
N LEU A 61 -7.35 11.91 17.23
CA LEU A 61 -7.72 10.96 18.27
C LEU A 61 -6.66 10.97 19.37
N GLN A 62 -7.12 11.10 20.61
CA GLN A 62 -6.29 11.22 21.80
C GLN A 62 -6.01 9.84 22.42
N GLU A 63 -4.82 9.70 23.01
CA GLU A 63 -4.41 8.51 23.77
C GLU A 63 -5.47 8.15 24.83
N SER A 64 -5.78 6.86 24.97
CA SER A 64 -6.84 6.33 25.85
C SER A 64 -8.26 6.86 25.58
N GLY A 65 -8.47 7.64 24.52
CA GLY A 65 -9.81 8.06 24.07
C GLY A 65 -10.69 6.88 23.66
N THR A 66 -12.01 7.03 23.78
CA THR A 66 -13.00 6.03 23.36
C THR A 66 -13.88 6.63 22.27
N TYR A 67 -13.87 6.01 21.10
CA TYR A 67 -14.48 6.50 19.88
C TYR A 67 -15.37 5.44 19.24
N TYR A 68 -16.43 5.87 18.57
CA TYR A 68 -17.38 4.97 17.93
C TYR A 68 -17.41 5.22 16.43
N SER A 69 -17.43 4.15 15.65
CA SER A 69 -17.54 4.20 14.20
C SER A 69 -18.13 2.89 13.68
N TYR A 70 -19.09 2.96 12.77
CA TYR A 70 -19.65 1.79 12.10
C TYR A 70 -19.20 1.63 10.65
N ASP A 71 -18.49 2.61 10.10
CA ASP A 71 -17.80 2.52 8.80
C ASP A 71 -16.28 2.36 8.91
N GLY A 72 -15.71 2.65 10.09
CA GLY A 72 -14.26 2.60 10.34
C GLY A 72 -13.51 3.82 9.80
N HIS A 73 -14.22 4.84 9.33
CA HIS A 73 -13.66 6.03 8.69
C HIS A 73 -13.95 7.31 9.49
N TYR A 74 -15.16 7.44 10.01
CA TYR A 74 -15.62 8.61 10.75
C TYR A 74 -15.88 8.26 12.21
N PHE A 75 -15.29 9.03 13.12
CA PHE A 75 -15.28 8.73 14.55
C PHE A 75 -16.15 9.70 15.35
N TYR A 76 -16.86 9.16 16.33
CA TYR A 76 -17.77 9.90 17.20
C TYR A 76 -17.37 9.69 18.66
N THR A 77 -17.50 10.73 19.47
CA THR A 77 -17.40 10.60 20.93
C THR A 77 -18.64 9.91 21.50
N ARG A 78 -18.60 9.55 22.79
CA ARG A 78 -19.79 9.02 23.48
C ARG A 78 -20.96 10.02 23.48
N GLU A 79 -20.67 11.31 23.63
CA GLU A 79 -21.68 12.38 23.62
C GLU A 79 -22.41 12.47 22.27
N ASN A 80 -21.68 12.35 21.16
CA ASN A 80 -22.27 12.38 19.81
C ASN A 80 -22.68 10.99 19.30
N PHE A 81 -22.65 9.95 20.14
CA PHE A 81 -22.96 8.58 19.70
C PHE A 81 -24.37 8.44 19.13
N SER A 82 -25.37 9.10 19.73
CA SER A 82 -26.74 9.09 19.22
C SER A 82 -26.87 9.82 17.90
N LYS A 83 -26.17 10.95 17.72
CA LYS A 83 -26.17 11.73 16.47
C LYS A 83 -25.54 11.00 15.29
N MET A 84 -24.73 9.97 15.55
CA MET A 84 -24.15 9.13 14.51
C MET A 84 -25.24 8.52 13.63
N ILE A 85 -26.36 8.05 14.17
CA ILE A 85 -27.40 7.46 13.31
C ILE A 85 -28.05 8.51 12.40
N ASP A 86 -28.20 9.74 12.89
CA ASP A 86 -28.79 10.85 12.13
C ASP A 86 -27.87 11.27 10.99
N ASP A 87 -26.58 11.44 11.26
CA ASP A 87 -25.55 11.70 10.24
C ASP A 87 -25.58 10.63 9.14
N TYR A 88 -25.65 9.36 9.52
CA TYR A 88 -25.63 8.25 8.56
C TYR A 88 -26.92 8.17 7.72
N ASN A 89 -28.09 8.41 8.32
CA ASN A 89 -29.35 8.46 7.59
C ASN A 89 -29.44 9.70 6.67
N GLY A 90 -28.88 10.82 7.10
CA GLY A 90 -28.82 12.06 6.33
C GLY A 90 -27.73 12.10 5.27
N GLY A 91 -26.83 11.10 5.23
CA GLY A 91 -25.72 11.09 4.30
C GLY A 91 -24.64 12.15 4.60
N THR A 92 -24.54 12.58 5.86
CA THR A 92 -23.56 13.58 6.33
C THR A 92 -22.62 12.98 7.36
N ARG A 93 -21.59 13.72 7.78
CA ARG A 93 -20.68 13.36 8.89
C ARG A 93 -20.39 14.54 9.80
N THR A 94 -21.33 15.48 9.87
CA THR A 94 -21.17 16.79 10.53
C THR A 94 -20.87 16.69 12.02
N ASN A 95 -21.27 15.60 12.69
CA ASN A 95 -21.02 15.38 14.12
C ASN A 95 -19.80 14.48 14.39
N ALA A 96 -19.13 13.99 13.34
CA ALA A 96 -17.89 13.24 13.47
C ALA A 96 -16.72 14.17 13.85
N ILE A 97 -15.79 13.65 14.64
CA ILE A 97 -14.53 14.34 15.03
C ILE A 97 -13.73 14.74 13.78
N ASN A 98 -13.84 13.93 12.73
CA ASN A 98 -13.07 14.04 11.51
C ASN A 98 -13.97 14.13 10.27
N ALA A 99 -15.02 14.95 10.35
CA ALA A 99 -16.01 15.16 9.27
C ALA A 99 -15.37 15.43 7.89
N ASP A 100 -14.29 16.22 7.86
CA ASP A 100 -13.60 16.60 6.63
C ASP A 100 -12.38 15.73 6.32
N ASN A 101 -11.94 14.87 7.25
CA ASN A 101 -10.71 14.09 7.13
C ASN A 101 -10.95 12.61 7.52
N PRO A 102 -11.65 11.83 6.68
CA PRO A 102 -11.93 10.43 6.99
C PRO A 102 -10.64 9.62 7.13
N TYR A 103 -10.62 8.75 8.12
CA TYR A 103 -9.53 7.81 8.32
C TYR A 103 -9.62 6.63 7.36
N TYR A 104 -8.50 6.12 6.89
CA TYR A 104 -8.45 4.84 6.17
C TYR A 104 -7.34 3.98 6.78
N ASN A 105 -7.69 2.80 7.31
CA ASN A 105 -6.71 1.81 7.73
C ASN A 105 -5.90 1.37 6.50
N TYR A 106 -4.62 1.78 6.46
CA TYR A 106 -3.79 1.70 5.26
C TYR A 106 -3.79 0.31 4.64
N PHE A 107 -3.45 -0.75 5.37
CA PHE A 107 -3.40 -2.09 4.79
C PHE A 107 -4.78 -2.69 4.50
N GLN A 108 -5.85 -2.17 5.10
CA GLN A 108 -7.22 -2.58 4.77
C GLN A 108 -7.67 -2.01 3.42
N TYR A 109 -7.23 -0.80 3.08
CA TYR A 109 -7.63 -0.08 1.88
C TYR A 109 -6.53 0.06 0.83
N LEU A 110 -5.33 -0.47 1.08
CA LEU A 110 -4.26 -0.57 0.10
C LEU A 110 -4.66 -1.57 -1.00
N PRO A 111 -4.79 -1.15 -2.27
CA PRO A 111 -5.01 -2.08 -3.36
C PRO A 111 -3.95 -3.18 -3.39
N LEU A 112 -4.38 -4.42 -3.62
CA LEU A 112 -3.51 -5.59 -3.72
C LEU A 112 -2.58 -5.51 -4.95
N ARG A 113 -2.79 -4.52 -5.83
CA ARG A 113 -1.85 -4.14 -6.90
C ARG A 113 -0.65 -3.32 -6.42
N SER A 114 -0.49 -3.14 -5.11
CA SER A 114 0.77 -2.75 -4.48
C SER A 114 1.78 -3.91 -4.50
N LYS A 115 3.03 -3.61 -4.17
CA LYS A 115 4.12 -4.57 -4.07
C LYS A 115 4.80 -4.42 -2.72
N THR A 116 4.97 -5.51 -1.98
CA THR A 116 5.90 -5.49 -0.83
C THR A 116 7.34 -5.63 -1.31
N ALA A 117 8.24 -4.88 -0.66
CA ALA A 117 9.68 -4.94 -0.80
C ALA A 117 10.34 -5.87 0.21
N TYR A 118 9.60 -6.45 1.16
CA TYR A 118 10.17 -7.42 2.09
C TYR A 118 10.72 -8.65 1.37
N THR A 119 11.89 -9.10 1.82
CA THR A 119 12.55 -10.28 1.25
C THR A 119 11.91 -11.57 1.75
N THR A 120 12.19 -12.67 1.05
CA THR A 120 11.81 -14.03 1.47
C THR A 120 12.22 -14.30 2.91
N ASP A 121 13.45 -13.93 3.30
CA ASP A 121 13.98 -14.22 4.63
C ASP A 121 13.27 -13.41 5.72
N GLN A 122 13.00 -12.13 5.47
CA GLN A 122 12.23 -11.31 6.40
C GLN A 122 10.85 -11.91 6.65
N LEU A 123 10.12 -12.25 5.60
CA LEU A 123 8.77 -12.81 5.74
C LEU A 123 8.80 -14.22 6.36
N ASN A 124 9.74 -15.08 5.97
CA ASN A 124 9.89 -16.41 6.58
C ASN A 124 10.28 -16.34 8.06
N ASN A 125 11.08 -15.36 8.48
CA ASN A 125 11.41 -15.17 9.90
C ASN A 125 10.14 -14.88 10.73
N VAL A 126 9.25 -14.03 10.21
CA VAL A 126 7.97 -13.77 10.89
C VAL A 126 7.07 -15.01 10.89
N LEU A 127 6.95 -15.70 9.75
CA LEU A 127 6.17 -16.94 9.67
C LEU A 127 6.67 -17.99 10.67
N ASN A 128 7.97 -18.26 10.69
CA ASN A 128 8.59 -19.25 11.58
C ASN A 128 8.41 -18.89 13.06
N SER A 129 8.54 -17.61 13.40
CA SER A 129 8.26 -17.09 14.75
C SER A 129 6.79 -17.35 15.17
N LYS A 130 5.83 -17.07 14.27
CA LYS A 130 4.39 -17.30 14.56
C LYS A 130 4.00 -18.76 14.57
N ILE A 131 4.65 -19.60 13.77
CA ILE A 131 4.45 -21.05 13.76
C ILE A 131 4.98 -21.67 15.06
N ALA A 132 6.09 -21.15 15.60
CA ALA A 132 6.66 -21.54 16.89
C ALA A 132 6.90 -23.06 16.99
N GLY A 133 7.52 -23.65 15.96
CA GLY A 133 7.87 -25.08 15.92
C GLY A 133 6.71 -26.05 15.66
N ARG A 134 5.46 -25.56 15.54
CA ARG A 134 4.31 -26.39 15.16
C ARG A 134 4.43 -26.84 13.70
N THR A 135 3.86 -27.99 13.37
CA THR A 135 3.70 -28.38 11.95
C THR A 135 2.78 -27.35 11.26
N SER A 136 3.23 -26.78 10.16
CA SER A 136 2.48 -25.78 9.40
C SER A 136 2.67 -25.95 7.90
N ALA A 137 1.60 -25.76 7.14
CA ALA A 137 1.65 -25.65 5.68
C ALA A 137 2.26 -24.33 5.20
N MET A 138 2.45 -23.33 6.07
CA MET A 138 3.06 -22.05 5.71
C MET A 138 4.57 -21.99 5.96
N THR A 139 5.18 -23.04 6.52
CA THR A 139 6.63 -23.07 6.78
C THR A 139 7.41 -22.83 5.50
N ASN A 140 8.28 -21.81 5.51
CA ASN A 140 9.13 -21.39 4.38
C ASN A 140 8.41 -21.02 3.07
N MET A 141 7.12 -20.68 3.12
CA MET A 141 6.32 -20.40 1.92
C MET A 141 6.47 -18.98 1.36
N ALA A 142 7.16 -18.05 2.04
CA ALA A 142 7.17 -16.64 1.62
C ALA A 142 7.70 -16.43 0.20
N GLY A 143 8.72 -17.19 -0.22
CA GLY A 143 9.28 -17.12 -1.58
C GLY A 143 8.25 -17.42 -2.67
N THR A 144 7.34 -18.37 -2.42
CA THR A 144 6.24 -18.68 -3.34
C THR A 144 5.27 -17.52 -3.50
N PHE A 145 4.90 -16.87 -2.39
CA PHE A 145 4.04 -15.67 -2.45
C PHE A 145 4.71 -14.54 -3.23
N LEU A 146 6.00 -14.28 -2.99
CA LEU A 146 6.76 -13.25 -3.69
C LEU A 146 6.92 -13.55 -5.19
N ASN A 147 7.14 -14.82 -5.55
CA ASN A 147 7.16 -15.25 -6.95
C ASN A 147 5.83 -14.90 -7.65
N TYR A 148 4.71 -15.28 -7.05
CA TYR A 148 3.38 -15.02 -7.62
C TYR A 148 2.92 -13.56 -7.50
N GLN A 149 3.47 -12.77 -6.58
CA GLN A 149 3.34 -11.31 -6.60
C GLN A 149 3.94 -10.74 -7.88
N ASN A 150 5.17 -11.11 -8.21
CA ASN A 150 5.84 -10.60 -9.40
C ASN A 150 5.17 -11.06 -10.70
N GLN A 151 4.54 -12.24 -10.70
CA GLN A 151 3.87 -12.78 -11.89
C GLN A 151 2.43 -12.24 -12.07
N TYR A 152 1.62 -12.27 -11.01
CA TYR A 152 0.19 -11.98 -11.09
C TYR A 152 -0.20 -10.65 -10.45
N GLY A 153 0.76 -9.89 -9.92
CA GLY A 153 0.55 -8.53 -9.42
C GLY A 153 -0.30 -8.47 -8.16
N VAL A 154 -0.17 -9.45 -7.27
CA VAL A 154 -0.93 -9.53 -6.02
C VAL A 154 0.04 -9.36 -4.86
N ASN A 155 -0.18 -8.36 -4.00
CA ASN A 155 0.70 -8.05 -2.88
C ASN A 155 0.90 -9.28 -1.98
N ALA A 156 2.14 -9.78 -1.91
CA ALA A 156 2.51 -10.98 -1.19
C ALA A 156 2.30 -10.84 0.32
N LEU A 157 2.60 -9.66 0.88
CA LEU A 157 2.44 -9.40 2.31
C LEU A 157 0.96 -9.46 2.71
N ILE A 158 0.07 -8.86 1.93
CA ILE A 158 -1.38 -8.94 2.16
C ILE A 158 -1.87 -10.38 1.98
N ALA A 159 -1.44 -11.08 0.92
CA ALA A 159 -1.82 -12.47 0.68
C ALA A 159 -1.36 -13.42 1.80
N ILE A 160 -0.17 -13.20 2.36
CA ILE A 160 0.32 -13.90 3.56
C ILE A 160 -0.57 -13.61 4.76
N GLY A 161 -0.98 -12.34 4.95
CA GLY A 161 -1.94 -11.96 5.99
C GLY A 161 -3.25 -12.74 5.88
N VAL A 162 -3.80 -12.84 4.67
CA VAL A 162 -5.00 -13.67 4.38
C VAL A 162 -4.76 -15.14 4.69
N ALA A 163 -3.69 -15.74 4.15
CA ALA A 163 -3.37 -17.13 4.44
C ALA A 163 -3.24 -17.39 5.94
N ALA A 164 -2.57 -16.50 6.68
CA ALA A 164 -2.39 -16.63 8.12
C ALA A 164 -3.72 -16.56 8.89
N ASN A 165 -4.62 -15.66 8.51
CA ASN A 165 -5.96 -15.56 9.09
C ASN A 165 -6.79 -16.82 8.82
N GLU A 166 -6.86 -17.26 7.57
CA GLU A 166 -7.73 -18.36 7.13
C GLU A 166 -7.25 -19.74 7.62
N SER A 167 -5.95 -19.90 7.88
CA SER A 167 -5.37 -21.20 8.23
C SER A 167 -4.76 -21.29 9.62
N ALA A 168 -4.94 -20.27 10.46
CA ALA A 168 -4.24 -20.13 11.72
C ALA A 168 -2.72 -20.29 11.55
N TRP A 169 -2.12 -19.46 10.68
CA TRP A 169 -0.70 -19.51 10.33
C TRP A 169 -0.26 -20.87 9.73
N GLY A 170 -1.15 -21.49 8.94
CA GLY A 170 -0.93 -22.78 8.28
C GLY A 170 -1.05 -24.01 9.18
N THR A 171 -1.46 -23.84 10.45
CA THR A 171 -1.51 -24.94 11.42
C THR A 171 -2.85 -25.68 11.47
N SER A 172 -3.91 -25.13 10.83
CA SER A 172 -5.22 -25.77 10.79
C SER A 172 -5.18 -27.16 10.13
N ASN A 173 -6.10 -28.05 10.54
CA ASN A 173 -6.17 -29.39 9.95
C ASN A 173 -6.43 -29.36 8.44
N ILE A 174 -7.23 -28.40 7.97
CA ILE A 174 -7.50 -28.22 6.53
C ILE A 174 -6.23 -27.78 5.81
N ALA A 175 -5.49 -26.81 6.35
CA ALA A 175 -4.24 -26.37 5.75
C ALA A 175 -3.20 -27.49 5.64
N ARG A 176 -3.01 -28.26 6.72
CA ARG A 176 -2.02 -29.34 6.76
C ARG A 176 -2.41 -30.56 5.93
N ASN A 177 -3.67 -30.99 5.97
CA ASN A 177 -4.09 -32.24 5.34
C ASN A 177 -4.59 -32.06 3.90
N LYS A 178 -5.03 -30.85 3.53
CA LYS A 178 -5.56 -30.54 2.19
C LYS A 178 -4.71 -29.56 1.40
N ASN A 179 -3.58 -29.11 1.96
CA ASN A 179 -2.76 -28.02 1.40
C ASN A 179 -3.57 -26.76 1.09
N ASN A 180 -4.63 -26.47 1.87
CA ASN A 180 -5.56 -25.38 1.60
C ASN A 180 -5.41 -24.26 2.64
N LEU A 181 -4.63 -23.24 2.30
CA LEU A 181 -4.31 -22.12 3.19
C LEU A 181 -5.42 -21.07 3.31
N PHE A 182 -6.37 -21.03 2.38
CA PHE A 182 -7.31 -19.91 2.24
C PHE A 182 -8.77 -20.31 2.46
N GLY A 183 -9.02 -21.55 2.93
CA GLY A 183 -10.37 -22.06 3.18
C GLY A 183 -11.24 -22.18 1.92
N LEU A 184 -10.65 -22.22 0.72
CA LEU A 184 -11.40 -22.13 -0.53
C LEU A 184 -12.36 -23.31 -0.70
N ASN A 185 -13.63 -22.98 -0.98
CA ASN A 185 -14.80 -23.87 -1.11
C ASN A 185 -15.19 -24.66 0.16
N ALA A 186 -14.76 -24.26 1.35
CA ALA A 186 -15.30 -24.82 2.59
C ALA A 186 -16.74 -24.32 2.81
N VAL A 187 -17.76 -25.19 2.71
CA VAL A 187 -19.17 -24.85 3.02
C VAL A 187 -19.45 -25.11 4.50
N ASP A 188 -20.17 -24.20 5.15
CA ASP A 188 -20.40 -24.13 6.60
C ASP A 188 -21.00 -25.41 7.24
N THR A 189 -21.71 -26.22 6.47
CA THR A 189 -22.34 -27.46 6.96
C THR A 189 -21.37 -28.65 7.06
N SER A 190 -20.19 -28.58 6.42
CA SER A 190 -19.12 -29.58 6.50
C SER A 190 -17.81 -29.06 5.87
N PRO A 191 -17.10 -28.15 6.55
CA PRO A 191 -15.90 -27.51 6.00
C PRO A 191 -14.79 -28.52 5.67
N GLY A 192 -14.67 -29.61 6.45
CA GLY A 192 -13.71 -30.69 6.21
C GLY A 192 -13.99 -31.56 4.97
N GLN A 193 -15.24 -31.66 4.51
CA GLN A 193 -15.58 -32.43 3.29
C GLN A 193 -15.57 -31.54 2.05
N SER A 194 -16.05 -30.31 2.16
CA SER A 194 -16.26 -29.41 1.02
C SER A 194 -15.02 -28.62 0.60
N ALA A 195 -14.09 -28.36 1.52
CA ALA A 195 -12.88 -27.61 1.19
C ALA A 195 -12.06 -28.32 0.10
N ASN A 196 -11.60 -27.56 -0.89
CA ASN A 196 -10.74 -28.08 -1.95
C ASN A 196 -9.48 -28.73 -1.35
N THR A 197 -9.05 -29.82 -1.96
CA THR A 197 -7.72 -30.41 -1.74
C THR A 197 -6.80 -30.00 -2.88
N TYR A 198 -5.62 -29.51 -2.54
CA TYR A 198 -4.59 -29.10 -3.50
C TYR A 198 -3.43 -30.11 -3.52
N SER A 199 -2.80 -30.29 -4.68
CA SER A 199 -1.66 -31.21 -4.84
C SER A 199 -0.43 -30.77 -4.03
N SER A 200 -0.29 -29.47 -3.79
CA SER A 200 0.75 -28.87 -2.97
C SER A 200 0.31 -27.52 -2.43
N VAL A 201 0.98 -27.02 -1.39
CA VAL A 201 0.75 -25.65 -0.89
C VAL A 201 1.07 -24.62 -1.98
N ASP A 202 2.12 -24.85 -2.78
CA ASP A 202 2.44 -24.00 -3.94
C ASP A 202 1.24 -23.87 -4.91
N SER A 203 0.62 -25.00 -5.27
CA SER A 203 -0.55 -24.99 -6.18
C SER A 203 -1.75 -24.25 -5.58
N CYS A 204 -1.92 -24.29 -4.24
CA CYS A 204 -2.92 -23.52 -3.53
C CYS A 204 -2.64 -22.02 -3.61
N VAL A 205 -1.40 -21.60 -3.32
CA VAL A 205 -0.98 -20.19 -3.41
C VAL A 205 -1.11 -19.69 -4.85
N LYS A 206 -0.66 -20.44 -5.85
CA LYS A 206 -0.84 -20.11 -7.27
C LYS A 206 -2.31 -19.90 -7.60
N THR A 207 -3.17 -20.84 -7.21
CA THR A 207 -4.62 -20.77 -7.47
C THR A 207 -5.23 -19.53 -6.82
N PHE A 208 -4.85 -19.22 -5.59
CA PHE A 208 -5.32 -18.02 -4.90
C PHE A 208 -4.88 -16.75 -5.63
N MET A 209 -3.60 -16.59 -5.92
CA MET A 209 -3.02 -15.38 -6.51
C MET A 209 -3.46 -15.15 -7.97
N GLU A 210 -3.45 -16.20 -8.78
CA GLU A 210 -3.84 -16.14 -10.19
C GLU A 210 -5.36 -16.09 -10.35
N THR A 211 -6.05 -17.11 -9.86
CA THR A 211 -7.46 -17.37 -10.22
C THR A 211 -8.41 -16.59 -9.35
N TYR A 212 -8.25 -16.64 -8.03
CA TYR A 212 -9.15 -15.92 -7.13
C TYR A 212 -8.82 -14.43 -7.11
N MET A 213 -7.55 -14.05 -7.01
CA MET A 213 -7.19 -12.63 -6.93
C MET A 213 -7.15 -11.98 -8.31
N SER A 214 -6.11 -12.21 -9.10
CA SER A 214 -5.87 -11.43 -10.33
C SER A 214 -7.01 -11.55 -11.35
N LYS A 215 -7.53 -12.76 -11.59
CA LYS A 215 -8.61 -13.01 -12.57
C LYS A 215 -10.02 -12.73 -12.06
N ARG A 216 -10.25 -12.59 -10.74
CA ARG A 216 -11.59 -12.42 -10.17
C ARG A 216 -11.71 -11.22 -9.23
N TYR A 217 -11.22 -11.30 -7.99
CA TYR A 217 -11.43 -10.25 -6.99
C TYR A 217 -10.78 -8.91 -7.36
N LEU A 218 -9.73 -8.93 -8.19
CA LEU A 218 -9.07 -7.73 -8.73
C LEU A 218 -9.53 -7.41 -10.16
N ASN A 219 -10.41 -8.19 -10.77
CA ASN A 219 -10.84 -8.01 -12.16
C ASN A 219 -12.20 -7.31 -12.23
N PRO A 220 -12.29 -6.05 -12.72
CA PRO A 220 -13.55 -5.32 -12.83
C PRO A 220 -14.67 -6.02 -13.61
N ASN A 221 -14.33 -6.91 -14.55
CA ASN A 221 -15.30 -7.70 -15.32
C ASN A 221 -15.90 -8.86 -14.53
N ALA A 222 -15.29 -9.27 -13.41
CA ALA A 222 -15.78 -10.39 -12.63
C ALA A 222 -16.96 -9.98 -11.72
N GLY A 223 -17.94 -10.87 -11.58
CA GLY A 223 -19.12 -10.63 -10.74
C GLY A 223 -18.80 -10.38 -9.25
N VAL A 224 -17.68 -10.91 -8.76
CA VAL A 224 -17.24 -10.76 -7.36
C VAL A 224 -16.46 -9.48 -7.08
N TYR A 225 -16.06 -8.73 -8.12
CA TYR A 225 -15.27 -7.51 -7.95
C TYR A 225 -16.09 -6.42 -7.24
N ALA A 226 -15.51 -5.83 -6.20
CA ALA A 226 -16.05 -4.70 -5.46
C ALA A 226 -14.96 -3.67 -5.07
N GLY A 227 -13.82 -3.69 -5.77
CA GLY A 227 -12.60 -2.95 -5.44
C GLY A 227 -11.44 -3.89 -5.10
N GLY A 228 -10.24 -3.59 -5.60
CA GLY A 228 -9.07 -4.46 -5.50
C GLY A 228 -8.30 -4.43 -4.17
N TYR A 229 -8.96 -4.24 -3.04
CA TYR A 229 -8.38 -4.15 -1.68
C TYR A 229 -9.20 -4.96 -0.67
N LEU A 230 -8.69 -5.20 0.54
CA LEU A 230 -9.38 -6.03 1.54
C LEU A 230 -10.77 -5.48 1.89
N GLY A 231 -10.82 -4.20 2.28
CA GLY A 231 -12.05 -3.41 2.47
C GLY A 231 -12.92 -3.87 3.64
N ASN A 232 -14.21 -3.54 3.54
CA ASN A 232 -15.24 -3.80 4.55
C ASN A 232 -16.53 -4.29 3.85
N LYS A 233 -17.71 -4.18 4.48
CA LYS A 233 -18.95 -4.60 3.82
C LYS A 233 -19.46 -3.61 2.78
N ALA A 234 -18.98 -2.37 2.79
CA ALA A 234 -19.35 -1.36 1.80
C ALA A 234 -18.59 -1.54 0.48
N SER A 235 -17.31 -1.92 0.54
CA SER A 235 -16.47 -2.13 -0.66
C SER A 235 -15.23 -2.97 -0.38
N GLY A 236 -14.54 -3.35 -1.47
CA GLY A 236 -13.41 -4.26 -1.44
C GLY A 236 -13.83 -5.74 -1.39
N MET A 237 -12.85 -6.61 -1.24
CA MET A 237 -13.02 -8.06 -1.29
C MET A 237 -14.02 -8.58 -0.23
N ASN A 238 -14.03 -7.97 0.96
CA ASN A 238 -14.86 -8.40 2.08
C ASN A 238 -16.38 -8.38 1.76
N VAL A 239 -16.82 -7.60 0.76
CA VAL A 239 -18.21 -7.62 0.28
C VAL A 239 -18.65 -9.02 -0.14
N LYS A 240 -17.76 -9.78 -0.81
CA LYS A 240 -18.08 -11.07 -1.43
C LYS A 240 -17.18 -12.22 -1.00
N TYR A 241 -16.14 -11.98 -0.19
CA TYR A 241 -15.17 -13.01 0.20
C TYR A 241 -15.57 -13.76 1.48
N ALA A 242 -15.95 -13.04 2.53
CA ALA A 242 -16.25 -13.62 3.84
C ALA A 242 -17.62 -13.14 4.34
N SER A 243 -18.26 -13.86 5.27
CA SER A 243 -19.44 -13.36 5.99
C SER A 243 -19.06 -12.40 7.12
N ASP A 244 -17.90 -12.61 7.74
CA ASP A 244 -17.36 -11.78 8.82
C ASP A 244 -17.24 -10.30 8.40
N PRO A 245 -17.97 -9.37 9.05
CA PRO A 245 -17.93 -7.94 8.74
C PRO A 245 -16.54 -7.32 8.90
N TYR A 246 -15.66 -7.91 9.72
CA TYR A 246 -14.34 -7.39 10.04
C TYR A 246 -13.21 -8.22 9.42
N TRP A 247 -13.52 -9.10 8.45
CA TRP A 247 -12.52 -9.91 7.75
C TRP A 247 -11.37 -9.07 7.20
N GLY A 248 -11.66 -7.98 6.49
CA GLY A 248 -10.62 -7.12 5.92
C GLY A 248 -9.75 -6.45 6.99
N GLU A 249 -10.34 -6.05 8.11
CA GLU A 249 -9.64 -5.44 9.24
C GLU A 249 -8.75 -6.45 9.98
N LYS A 250 -9.22 -7.70 10.16
CA LYS A 250 -8.43 -8.78 10.76
C LYS A 250 -7.18 -9.10 9.94
N ASN A 251 -7.33 -9.15 8.61
CA ASN A 251 -6.21 -9.36 7.70
C ASN A 251 -5.24 -8.17 7.73
N ALA A 252 -5.74 -6.94 7.70
CA ALA A 252 -4.91 -5.75 7.84
C ALA A 252 -4.15 -5.71 9.17
N ASN A 253 -4.77 -6.12 10.28
CA ASN A 253 -4.12 -6.24 11.59
C ASN A 253 -2.94 -7.24 11.58
N ILE A 254 -3.06 -8.36 10.84
CA ILE A 254 -1.93 -9.27 10.66
C ILE A 254 -0.81 -8.60 9.86
N VAL A 255 -1.15 -7.88 8.79
CA VAL A 255 -0.17 -7.14 7.99
C VAL A 255 0.54 -6.08 8.84
N TRP A 256 -0.19 -5.32 9.67
CA TRP A 256 0.39 -4.39 10.63
C TRP A 256 1.35 -5.05 11.61
N MET A 257 1.01 -6.24 12.12
CA MET A 257 1.89 -7.00 13.00
C MET A 257 3.22 -7.38 12.30
N ILE A 258 3.16 -7.79 11.03
CA ILE A 258 4.35 -8.12 10.24
C ILE A 258 5.17 -6.84 9.99
N ASP A 259 4.54 -5.78 9.49
CA ASP A 259 5.18 -4.51 9.15
C ASP A 259 5.84 -3.85 10.38
N LYS A 260 5.18 -3.91 11.54
CA LYS A 260 5.73 -3.43 12.82
C LYS A 260 7.03 -4.14 13.23
N THR A 261 7.21 -5.41 12.84
CA THR A 261 8.45 -6.16 13.10
C THR A 261 9.66 -5.52 12.40
N TYR A 262 9.42 -4.81 11.30
CA TYR A 262 10.44 -4.12 10.51
C TYR A 262 10.19 -2.61 10.47
N SER A 263 9.84 -2.04 11.63
CA SER A 263 9.72 -0.59 11.85
C SER A 263 8.67 0.13 10.98
N ASN A 264 7.63 -0.58 10.56
CA ASN A 264 6.57 -0.06 9.68
C ASN A 264 7.10 0.49 8.34
N SER A 265 8.04 -0.23 7.71
CA SER A 265 8.68 0.20 6.46
C SER A 265 7.75 0.13 5.24
N GLU A 266 6.65 -0.65 5.31
CA GLU A 266 5.65 -0.74 4.23
C GLU A 266 4.49 0.25 4.40
N TYR A 267 4.24 0.72 5.63
CA TYR A 267 3.22 1.71 5.90
C TYR A 267 3.39 2.95 5.05
N ALA A 268 2.31 3.41 4.41
CA ALA A 268 2.25 4.61 3.61
C ALA A 268 3.29 4.65 2.49
N ASN A 269 3.71 3.53 1.90
CA ASN A 269 4.55 3.54 0.70
C ASN A 269 3.82 4.07 -0.55
N TYR A 270 2.48 4.02 -0.56
CA TYR A 270 1.64 4.45 -1.66
C TYR A 270 0.67 5.55 -1.21
N THR A 271 0.47 6.55 -2.08
CA THR A 271 -0.62 7.52 -1.93
C THR A 271 -1.94 6.86 -2.31
N LEU A 272 -2.96 7.03 -1.46
CA LEU A 272 -4.29 6.48 -1.65
C LEU A 272 -5.31 7.58 -1.98
N ALA A 273 -5.99 7.43 -3.11
CA ALA A 273 -7.17 8.20 -3.46
C ALA A 273 -8.42 7.34 -3.30
N VAL A 274 -9.53 7.92 -2.85
CA VAL A 274 -10.78 7.22 -2.63
C VAL A 274 -11.95 7.94 -3.31
N LYS A 275 -12.75 7.18 -4.06
CA LYS A 275 -14.06 7.59 -4.59
C LYS A 275 -15.15 7.42 -3.53
N ASP A 276 -16.08 8.37 -3.48
CA ASP A 276 -17.26 8.33 -2.59
C ASP A 276 -16.86 8.08 -1.12
N THR A 277 -16.05 8.97 -0.54
CA THR A 277 -15.68 8.90 0.89
C THR A 277 -16.91 8.99 1.80
N ILE A 278 -18.00 9.57 1.28
CA ILE A 278 -19.35 9.48 1.83
C ILE A 278 -20.15 8.60 0.88
N GLY A 279 -20.59 7.44 1.35
CA GLY A 279 -21.19 6.40 0.52
C GLY A 279 -22.66 6.62 0.14
N THR A 280 -23.05 7.84 -0.23
CA THR A 280 -24.44 8.19 -0.59
C THR A 280 -24.67 8.14 -2.10
N GLU A 281 -23.73 8.62 -2.90
CA GLU A 281 -23.91 8.79 -4.34
C GLU A 281 -23.61 7.51 -5.14
N HIS A 282 -22.72 6.65 -4.64
CA HIS A 282 -22.27 5.43 -5.30
C HIS A 282 -21.93 5.65 -6.79
N THR A 283 -21.12 6.67 -7.04
CA THR A 283 -20.93 7.30 -8.34
C THR A 283 -20.27 6.35 -9.34
N ASN A 284 -20.74 6.38 -10.57
CA ASN A 284 -20.09 5.67 -11.68
C ASN A 284 -18.88 6.48 -12.16
N LEU A 285 -17.66 6.00 -11.90
CA LEU A 285 -16.43 6.62 -12.36
C LEU A 285 -15.87 5.85 -13.57
N ASN A 286 -15.71 6.55 -14.68
CA ASN A 286 -15.08 5.97 -15.87
C ASN A 286 -13.57 5.85 -15.66
N VAL A 287 -13.05 4.64 -15.85
CA VAL A 287 -11.63 4.32 -15.81
C VAL A 287 -11.10 4.22 -17.23
N ARG A 288 -10.06 4.99 -17.54
CA ARG A 288 -9.68 5.32 -18.90
C ARG A 288 -8.23 4.97 -19.24
N LYS A 289 -7.96 4.77 -20.53
CA LYS A 289 -6.61 4.47 -21.02
C LYS A 289 -5.66 5.66 -20.87
N GLU A 290 -6.13 6.86 -21.21
CA GLU A 290 -5.35 8.11 -21.16
C GLU A 290 -6.10 9.18 -20.36
N ALA A 291 -5.37 10.21 -19.91
CA ALA A 291 -5.89 11.38 -19.17
C ALA A 291 -6.72 12.32 -20.07
N SER A 292 -7.84 11.80 -20.58
CA SER A 292 -8.79 12.54 -21.40
C SER A 292 -10.16 11.86 -21.36
N THR A 293 -11.23 12.65 -21.35
CA THR A 293 -12.62 12.15 -21.43
C THR A 293 -12.96 11.51 -22.78
N SER A 294 -12.17 11.78 -23.83
CA SER A 294 -12.32 11.15 -25.15
C SER A 294 -11.55 9.84 -25.31
N SER A 295 -10.68 9.49 -24.37
CA SER A 295 -9.87 8.27 -24.46
C SER A 295 -10.70 7.02 -24.19
N THR A 296 -10.19 5.87 -24.66
CA THR A 296 -10.82 4.56 -24.48
C THR A 296 -11.17 4.33 -23.01
N ARG A 297 -12.45 4.05 -22.75
CA ARG A 297 -12.92 3.61 -21.43
C ARG A 297 -12.62 2.12 -21.28
N ILE A 298 -11.79 1.79 -20.31
CA ILE A 298 -11.42 0.40 -19.98
C ILE A 298 -12.57 -0.28 -19.25
N HIS A 299 -13.13 0.40 -18.25
CA HIS A 299 -14.34 -0.01 -17.55
C HIS A 299 -14.95 1.20 -16.82
N THR A 300 -16.08 0.97 -16.15
CA THR A 300 -16.67 1.91 -15.19
C THR A 300 -16.65 1.25 -13.83
N THR A 301 -16.26 1.97 -12.78
CA THR A 301 -16.33 1.45 -11.41
C THR A 301 -17.74 0.99 -11.09
N LYS A 302 -17.86 -0.08 -10.31
CA LYS A 302 -19.18 -0.49 -9.79
C LYS A 302 -19.67 0.49 -8.73
N LYS A 303 -20.96 0.40 -8.39
CA LYS A 303 -21.66 1.25 -7.41
C LYS A 303 -21.31 0.89 -5.96
N TYR A 304 -20.03 0.83 -5.65
CA TYR A 304 -19.51 0.71 -4.30
C TYR A 304 -18.95 2.07 -3.86
N SER A 305 -19.10 2.36 -2.57
CA SER A 305 -18.51 3.54 -1.94
C SER A 305 -17.08 3.26 -1.49
N ASN A 306 -16.33 4.27 -1.08
CA ASN A 306 -14.99 4.13 -0.54
C ASN A 306 -14.03 3.32 -1.45
N GLN A 307 -14.15 3.48 -2.78
CA GLN A 307 -13.28 2.76 -3.71
C GLN A 307 -11.88 3.35 -3.73
N SER A 308 -10.90 2.58 -3.24
CA SER A 308 -9.50 2.99 -3.11
C SER A 308 -8.68 2.73 -4.39
N PHE A 309 -7.76 3.65 -4.67
CA PHE A 309 -6.83 3.62 -5.79
C PHE A 309 -5.42 3.96 -5.31
N ILE A 310 -4.41 3.30 -5.88
CA ILE A 310 -3.00 3.73 -5.77
C ILE A 310 -2.77 4.83 -6.80
N VAL A 311 -2.38 6.01 -6.35
CA VAL A 311 -2.02 7.13 -7.23
C VAL A 311 -0.55 6.99 -7.65
N LEU A 312 -0.32 7.21 -8.95
CA LEU A 312 0.99 7.17 -9.61
C LEU A 312 1.40 8.53 -10.22
N GLY A 313 0.49 9.51 -10.17
CA GLY A 313 0.69 10.86 -10.69
C GLY A 313 -0.63 11.56 -10.98
N ASN A 314 -0.58 12.85 -11.28
CA ASN A 314 -1.71 13.64 -11.76
C ASN A 314 -1.32 14.31 -13.08
N GLN A 315 -2.23 14.33 -14.04
CA GLN A 315 -2.09 15.09 -15.28
C GLN A 315 -3.45 15.43 -15.85
N ASN A 316 -3.62 16.65 -16.36
CA ASN A 316 -4.79 17.10 -17.12
C ASN A 316 -6.16 16.88 -16.43
N GLY A 317 -6.24 17.01 -15.10
CA GLY A 317 -7.49 16.76 -14.37
C GLY A 317 -7.81 15.28 -14.12
N PHE A 318 -6.80 14.41 -14.24
CA PHE A 318 -6.89 12.98 -13.99
C PHE A 318 -5.76 12.53 -13.09
N TYR A 319 -6.06 11.62 -12.16
CA TYR A 319 -5.02 10.81 -11.54
C TYR A 319 -4.67 9.63 -12.44
N LYS A 320 -3.36 9.44 -12.68
CA LYS A 320 -2.79 8.18 -13.12
C LYS A 320 -2.85 7.23 -11.93
N VAL A 321 -3.51 6.08 -12.08
CA VAL A 321 -3.67 5.11 -11.01
C VAL A 321 -3.24 3.72 -11.47
N GLN A 322 -2.74 2.92 -10.54
CA GLN A 322 -2.47 1.51 -10.79
C GLN A 322 -3.79 0.80 -11.13
N SER A 323 -3.81 -0.01 -12.20
CA SER A 323 -5.05 -0.67 -12.63
C SER A 323 -5.37 -1.89 -11.78
N ASP A 324 -6.59 -1.99 -11.26
CA ASP A 324 -7.04 -3.22 -10.58
C ASP A 324 -7.01 -4.42 -11.54
N GLY A 325 -7.54 -4.26 -12.75
CA GLY A 325 -7.56 -5.32 -13.76
C GLY A 325 -6.21 -5.49 -14.43
N ALA A 326 -5.78 -6.74 -14.66
CA ALA A 326 -4.70 -7.00 -15.60
C ALA A 326 -5.11 -6.50 -16.99
N LEU A 327 -4.22 -5.83 -17.73
CA LEU A 327 -4.52 -5.25 -19.04
C LEU A 327 -3.84 -6.01 -20.17
N ASN A 328 -4.33 -5.86 -21.40
CA ASN A 328 -3.55 -6.23 -22.59
C ASN A 328 -2.36 -5.27 -22.81
N SER A 329 -1.45 -5.63 -23.71
CA SER A 329 -0.23 -4.86 -24.02
C SER A 329 -0.51 -3.42 -24.44
N GLU A 330 -1.66 -3.17 -25.08
CA GLU A 330 -2.05 -1.86 -25.57
C GLU A 330 -2.77 -1.01 -24.51
N ARG A 331 -2.96 -1.54 -23.29
CA ARG A 331 -3.78 -0.96 -22.20
C ARG A 331 -5.18 -0.58 -22.67
N SER A 332 -5.75 -1.30 -23.64
CA SER A 332 -7.02 -0.97 -24.29
C SER A 332 -8.20 -1.78 -23.75
N ALA A 333 -7.93 -2.91 -23.09
CA ALA A 333 -8.94 -3.75 -22.45
C ALA A 333 -8.34 -4.52 -21.26
N ILE A 334 -9.23 -5.02 -20.40
CA ILE A 334 -8.86 -5.98 -19.35
C ILE A 334 -8.56 -7.34 -19.99
N SER A 335 -7.46 -7.95 -19.58
CA SER A 335 -7.00 -9.28 -19.99
C SER A 335 -7.48 -10.36 -19.01
N ASP A 336 -7.86 -11.52 -19.55
CA ASP A 336 -8.21 -12.70 -18.75
C ASP A 336 -6.99 -13.54 -18.33
N SER A 337 -5.78 -13.17 -18.76
CA SER A 337 -4.55 -13.93 -18.46
C SER A 337 -4.16 -13.89 -16.98
N GLY A 338 -4.51 -12.81 -16.28
CA GLY A 338 -4.14 -12.57 -14.88
C GLY A 338 -2.67 -12.20 -14.65
N ASN A 339 -1.79 -12.36 -15.64
CA ASN A 339 -0.41 -11.87 -15.55
C ASN A 339 -0.41 -10.35 -15.46
N TYR A 340 0.46 -9.80 -14.62
CA TYR A 340 0.43 -8.39 -14.29
C TYR A 340 1.81 -7.76 -14.40
N ASN A 341 1.88 -6.61 -15.05
CA ASN A 341 3.11 -5.82 -15.19
C ASN A 341 2.90 -4.48 -14.49
N TYR A 342 3.58 -4.26 -13.36
CA TYR A 342 3.41 -3.07 -12.53
C TYR A 342 3.69 -1.76 -13.29
N ASP A 343 4.72 -1.75 -14.13
CA ASP A 343 5.18 -0.54 -14.82
C ASP A 343 4.22 -0.12 -15.94
N ASN A 344 3.58 -1.11 -16.58
CA ASN A 344 2.73 -0.88 -17.74
C ASN A 344 1.23 -0.91 -17.43
N MET A 345 0.77 -1.52 -16.34
CA MET A 345 -0.66 -1.68 -16.08
C MET A 345 -1.23 -0.55 -15.23
N TYR A 346 -1.37 0.61 -15.84
CA TYR A 346 -2.00 1.80 -15.24
C TYR A 346 -3.13 2.35 -16.13
N VAL A 347 -4.00 3.12 -15.49
CA VAL A 347 -5.20 3.75 -16.06
C VAL A 347 -5.39 5.14 -15.47
N TYR A 348 -6.40 5.87 -15.94
CA TYR A 348 -6.70 7.22 -15.49
C TYR A 348 -8.13 7.32 -14.98
N VAL A 349 -8.30 8.05 -13.88
CA VAL A 349 -9.58 8.43 -13.31
C VAL A 349 -9.62 9.94 -13.12
N SER A 350 -10.78 10.55 -13.35
CA SER A 350 -10.93 12.00 -13.16
C SER A 350 -10.76 12.35 -11.68
N ASP A 351 -9.93 13.35 -11.40
CA ASP A 351 -9.62 13.75 -10.03
C ASP A 351 -10.81 14.37 -9.30
N SER A 352 -11.78 14.94 -10.02
CA SER A 352 -13.01 15.48 -9.44
C SER A 352 -13.90 14.44 -8.74
N TYR A 353 -13.65 13.14 -8.93
CA TYR A 353 -14.43 12.04 -8.34
C TYR A 353 -13.71 11.31 -7.21
N VAL A 354 -12.44 11.64 -6.95
CA VAL A 354 -11.64 10.94 -5.95
C VAL A 354 -10.91 11.93 -5.06
N LYS A 355 -10.85 11.62 -3.77
CA LYS A 355 -10.16 12.42 -2.77
C LYS A 355 -8.90 11.71 -2.32
N ILE A 356 -7.76 12.40 -2.27
CA ILE A 356 -6.57 11.87 -1.59
C ILE A 356 -6.88 11.77 -0.09
N VAL A 357 -6.77 10.56 0.46
CA VAL A 357 -7.08 10.28 1.88
C VAL A 357 -5.84 9.89 2.68
N LEU A 358 -4.74 9.54 1.99
CA LEU A 358 -3.45 9.25 2.60
C LEU A 358 -2.35 9.56 1.59
N GLU A 359 -1.40 10.40 2.00
CA GLU A 359 -0.19 10.70 1.22
C GLU A 359 0.89 9.65 1.49
N GLY A 360 1.50 9.14 0.42
CA GLY A 360 2.56 8.15 0.50
C GLY A 360 3.93 8.78 0.75
N LYS A 361 4.76 8.13 1.58
CA LYS A 361 6.17 8.45 1.88
C LYS A 361 7.04 8.60 0.63
N ASN A 362 6.73 7.84 -0.42
CA ASN A 362 7.52 7.81 -1.66
C ASN A 362 6.97 8.75 -2.75
N GLY A 363 6.05 9.67 -2.43
CA GLY A 363 5.70 10.79 -3.31
C GLY A 363 5.17 10.44 -4.71
N ASN A 364 4.47 9.31 -4.87
CA ASN A 364 3.87 8.94 -6.15
C ASN A 364 2.41 9.40 -6.32
N GLY A 365 1.82 10.07 -5.33
CA GLY A 365 0.60 10.83 -5.52
C GLY A 365 0.68 12.12 -4.73
N GLY A 366 0.37 13.24 -5.38
CA GLY A 366 0.37 14.57 -4.79
C GLY A 366 1.76 15.18 -4.65
N ASN A 367 2.26 15.83 -5.72
CA ASN A 367 3.52 16.58 -5.76
C ASN A 367 4.79 15.76 -5.48
N SER A 368 5.11 14.79 -6.32
CA SER A 368 6.38 15.01 -7.02
C SER A 368 6.08 16.11 -8.01
N GLU A 369 6.40 17.35 -7.65
CA GLU A 369 7.08 18.10 -8.69
C GLU A 369 8.22 17.16 -9.10
N GLU A 370 8.14 16.57 -10.29
CA GLU A 370 9.37 16.54 -11.08
C GLU A 370 9.95 17.92 -10.85
N ILE A 371 11.08 18.00 -10.14
CA ILE A 371 11.77 19.28 -10.00
C ILE A 371 12.05 19.66 -11.44
N SER A 372 11.17 20.50 -12.00
CA SER A 372 11.24 20.86 -13.39
C SER A 372 12.43 21.76 -13.44
N VAL A 373 13.56 21.22 -13.88
CA VAL A 373 14.80 21.98 -13.94
C VAL A 373 14.52 23.18 -14.83
N PRO A 374 14.54 24.42 -14.28
CA PRO A 374 14.21 25.58 -15.09
C PRO A 374 15.10 25.64 -16.33
N ASP A 375 14.55 26.07 -17.46
CA ASP A 375 15.31 26.18 -18.72
C ASP A 375 16.60 27.00 -18.56
N SER A 376 16.64 27.94 -17.62
CA SER A 376 17.81 28.76 -17.28
C SER A 376 18.96 27.99 -16.63
N VAL A 377 18.72 26.81 -16.06
CA VAL A 377 19.74 26.03 -15.33
C VAL A 377 19.85 24.58 -15.80
N LYS A 378 19.13 24.18 -16.85
CA LYS A 378 19.11 22.79 -17.32
C LYS A 378 20.46 22.26 -17.79
N ASP A 379 21.32 23.12 -18.32
CA ASP A 379 22.64 22.76 -18.85
C ASP A 379 23.79 23.11 -17.89
N VAL A 380 23.48 23.62 -16.70
CA VAL A 380 24.48 24.15 -15.76
C VAL A 380 25.26 23.05 -15.04
N LEU A 381 24.64 21.90 -14.75
CA LEU A 381 25.29 20.83 -13.99
C LEU A 381 25.78 19.72 -14.93
N GLU A 382 27.06 19.39 -14.82
CA GLU A 382 27.68 18.24 -15.48
C GLU A 382 28.34 17.32 -14.45
N TYR A 383 28.24 16.01 -14.65
CA TYR A 383 28.82 15.04 -13.73
C TYR A 383 29.24 13.74 -14.40
N GLU A 384 30.30 13.16 -13.88
CA GLU A 384 30.86 11.88 -14.32
C GLU A 384 30.94 10.92 -13.13
N GLY A 385 30.78 9.63 -13.42
CA GLY A 385 30.96 8.56 -12.43
C GLY A 385 32.02 7.56 -12.88
N TYR A 386 32.97 7.23 -12.00
CA TYR A 386 33.88 6.11 -12.22
C TYR A 386 33.21 4.83 -11.76
N VAL A 387 32.79 3.99 -12.70
CA VAL A 387 32.17 2.71 -12.43
C VAL A 387 33.24 1.62 -12.47
N GLN A 388 33.21 0.74 -11.47
CA GLN A 388 34.10 -0.41 -11.39
C GLN A 388 34.14 -1.16 -12.72
N GLU A 389 35.35 -1.53 -13.17
CA GLU A 389 35.64 -2.20 -14.46
C GLU A 389 35.33 -1.39 -15.73
N ASN A 390 34.41 -0.43 -15.69
CA ASN A 390 33.99 0.36 -16.86
C ASN A 390 34.72 1.70 -16.99
N GLY A 391 35.38 2.17 -15.93
CA GLY A 391 36.07 3.46 -15.91
C GLY A 391 35.11 4.64 -15.77
N TRP A 392 35.58 5.82 -16.19
CA TRP A 392 34.75 7.03 -16.22
C TRP A 392 33.63 6.91 -17.26
N SER A 393 32.41 7.23 -16.85
CA SER A 393 31.27 7.38 -17.76
C SER A 393 31.46 8.57 -18.70
N ASP A 394 30.66 8.62 -19.77
CA ASP A 394 30.41 9.87 -20.48
C ASP A 394 29.85 10.92 -19.50
N SER A 395 30.09 12.21 -19.79
CA SER A 395 29.57 13.33 -18.99
C SER A 395 28.05 13.35 -19.06
N ALA A 396 27.42 13.34 -17.89
CA ALA A 396 25.97 13.39 -17.72
C ALA A 396 25.54 14.80 -17.29
N LYS A 397 24.32 15.18 -17.67
CA LYS A 397 23.68 16.46 -17.34
C LYS A 397 22.49 16.26 -16.41
N ASN A 398 21.93 17.35 -15.89
CA ASN A 398 20.76 17.37 -14.99
C ASN A 398 19.71 16.30 -15.31
N GLY A 399 19.41 15.47 -14.31
CA GLY A 399 18.39 14.41 -14.38
C GLY A 399 18.87 13.09 -14.99
N GLN A 400 20.06 13.03 -15.58
CA GLN A 400 20.65 11.80 -16.11
C GLN A 400 21.32 10.97 -15.00
N ILE A 401 21.58 9.69 -15.27
CA ILE A 401 22.17 8.77 -14.28
C ILE A 401 23.65 8.56 -14.61
N ILE A 402 24.50 8.66 -13.60
CA ILE A 402 25.86 8.08 -13.61
C ILE A 402 25.86 6.81 -12.78
N GLY A 403 26.48 5.74 -13.28
CA GLY A 403 26.45 4.41 -12.65
C GLY A 403 25.75 3.35 -13.48
N THR A 404 25.47 2.20 -12.87
CA THR A 404 24.73 1.11 -13.51
C THR A 404 23.61 0.60 -12.60
N THR A 405 22.53 0.11 -13.20
CA THR A 405 21.43 -0.52 -12.46
C THR A 405 21.43 -2.02 -12.75
N GLY A 406 21.43 -2.84 -11.69
CA GLY A 406 21.28 -4.30 -11.79
C GLY A 406 22.49 -5.07 -12.32
N LYS A 407 23.65 -4.41 -12.50
CA LYS A 407 24.88 -5.04 -13.01
C LYS A 407 25.90 -5.43 -11.94
N ASN A 408 25.59 -5.19 -10.66
CA ASN A 408 26.48 -5.46 -9.53
C ASN A 408 27.87 -4.80 -9.66
N LEU A 409 27.93 -3.61 -10.29
CA LEU A 409 29.14 -2.81 -10.42
C LEU A 409 29.01 -1.55 -9.57
N SER A 410 30.02 -1.30 -8.73
CA SER A 410 30.00 -0.17 -7.81
C SER A 410 30.47 1.14 -8.46
N LEU A 411 30.02 2.27 -7.90
CA LEU A 411 30.58 3.59 -8.19
C LEU A 411 31.75 3.86 -7.23
N ASN A 412 32.94 4.15 -7.76
CA ASN A 412 34.16 4.34 -6.97
C ASN A 412 34.56 5.81 -6.82
N ALA A 413 34.23 6.65 -7.81
CA ALA A 413 34.52 8.09 -7.78
C ALA A 413 33.49 8.90 -8.55
N ILE A 414 33.39 10.19 -8.25
CA ILE A 414 32.55 11.16 -8.95
C ILE A 414 33.33 12.45 -9.25
N LYS A 415 32.90 13.15 -10.31
CA LYS A 415 33.22 14.56 -10.55
C LYS A 415 31.93 15.32 -10.79
N LEU A 416 31.82 16.51 -10.21
CA LEU A 416 30.68 17.41 -10.37
C LEU A 416 31.19 18.78 -10.84
N ASN A 417 30.52 19.35 -11.83
CA ASN A 417 30.82 20.65 -12.40
C ASN A 417 29.55 21.50 -12.45
N VAL A 418 29.68 22.76 -12.03
CA VAL A 418 28.71 23.82 -12.32
C VAL A 418 29.34 24.72 -13.38
N ASN A 419 28.71 24.78 -14.55
CA ASN A 419 29.12 25.54 -15.72
C ASN A 419 28.17 26.71 -15.97
N ASP A 420 28.69 27.80 -16.55
CA ASP A 420 27.90 28.90 -17.10
C ASP A 420 26.88 29.55 -16.13
N LEU A 421 27.17 29.54 -14.82
CA LEU A 421 26.34 30.18 -13.79
C LEU A 421 27.16 31.12 -12.90
N ASP A 422 27.00 32.43 -13.10
CA ASP A 422 27.84 33.45 -12.48
C ASP A 422 27.73 33.49 -10.95
N GLY A 423 28.89 33.56 -10.28
CA GLY A 423 28.99 33.60 -8.83
C GLY A 423 28.58 32.31 -8.11
N ILE A 424 28.53 31.17 -8.80
CA ILE A 424 28.24 29.84 -8.25
C ILE A 424 29.39 28.87 -8.52
N GLY A 425 29.75 28.07 -7.52
CA GLY A 425 30.62 26.90 -7.65
C GLY A 425 30.06 25.71 -6.86
N ILE A 426 30.76 24.57 -6.90
CA ILE A 426 30.39 23.36 -6.15
C ILE A 426 31.57 22.81 -5.35
N GLU A 427 31.27 22.39 -4.12
CA GLU A 427 32.17 21.63 -3.24
C GLU A 427 31.51 20.29 -2.90
N TYR A 428 32.27 19.21 -2.93
CA TYR A 428 31.75 17.88 -2.63
C TYR A 428 32.81 16.94 -2.08
N ARG A 429 32.36 15.90 -1.38
CA ARG A 429 33.20 14.78 -0.94
C ARG A 429 32.42 13.48 -0.89
N THR A 430 33.15 12.38 -0.98
CA THR A 430 32.62 11.01 -0.88
C THR A 430 33.12 10.31 0.38
N HIS A 431 32.27 9.46 0.95
CA HIS A 431 32.66 8.45 1.93
C HIS A 431 32.94 7.14 1.20
N ILE A 432 34.14 6.61 1.33
CA ILE A 432 34.59 5.40 0.62
C ILE A 432 34.62 4.22 1.59
N SER A 433 34.11 3.06 1.17
CA SER A 433 34.14 1.81 1.95
C SER A 433 35.54 1.54 2.49
N ASP A 434 35.63 1.21 3.77
CA ASP A 434 36.87 0.90 4.50
C ASP A 434 37.91 2.03 4.61
N ILE A 435 37.62 3.22 4.09
CA ILE A 435 38.50 4.40 4.17
C ILE A 435 37.83 5.54 4.94
N GLY A 436 36.55 5.78 4.68
CA GLY A 436 35.79 6.85 5.30
C GLY A 436 35.67 8.11 4.43
N TRP A 437 35.31 9.24 5.05
CA TRP A 437 35.20 10.54 4.39
C TRP A 437 36.55 11.00 3.83
N GLN A 438 36.57 11.30 2.54
CA GLN A 438 37.72 11.92 1.87
C GLN A 438 37.69 13.45 2.01
N ASP A 439 38.78 14.09 1.59
CA ASP A 439 38.87 15.55 1.52
C ASP A 439 37.80 16.14 0.58
N THR A 440 37.35 17.35 0.91
CA THR A 440 36.44 18.12 0.06
C THR A 440 37.18 18.63 -1.16
N VAL A 441 36.60 18.37 -2.33
CA VAL A 441 37.11 18.83 -3.63
C VAL A 441 36.14 19.82 -4.26
N LYS A 442 36.60 20.52 -5.31
CA LYS A 442 35.84 21.57 -6.01
C LYS A 442 35.50 21.16 -7.44
N ASN A 443 34.73 21.99 -8.13
CA ASN A 443 34.37 21.89 -9.56
C ASN A 443 35.38 21.04 -10.38
N GLY A 444 34.92 19.87 -10.81
CA GLY A 444 35.62 19.01 -11.78
C GLY A 444 36.72 18.12 -11.21
N GLU A 445 37.07 18.30 -9.93
CA GLU A 445 38.07 17.47 -9.27
C GLU A 445 37.51 16.11 -8.87
N GLN A 446 38.34 15.07 -8.87
CA GLN A 446 37.88 13.73 -8.49
C GLN A 446 37.61 13.64 -6.98
N SER A 447 36.43 13.17 -6.60
CA SER A 447 36.17 12.68 -5.24
C SER A 447 35.92 11.18 -5.24
N GLY A 448 36.70 10.44 -4.44
CA GLY A 448 36.68 8.99 -4.37
C GLY A 448 37.89 8.33 -5.02
N THR A 449 37.85 7.01 -5.15
CA THR A 449 39.02 6.16 -5.47
C THR A 449 38.87 5.48 -6.84
N ALA A 450 39.07 6.25 -7.92
CA ALA A 450 39.07 5.71 -9.28
C ALA A 450 40.07 4.56 -9.43
N GLY A 451 39.61 3.43 -9.98
CA GLY A 451 40.44 2.25 -10.25
C GLY A 451 40.72 1.35 -9.05
N GLN A 452 40.14 1.62 -7.87
CA GLN A 452 40.24 0.76 -6.69
C GLN A 452 38.97 -0.08 -6.49
N SER A 453 39.04 -1.10 -5.63
CA SER A 453 37.91 -1.98 -5.32
C SER A 453 36.93 -1.41 -4.28
N ASN A 454 37.22 -0.24 -3.70
CA ASN A 454 36.38 0.42 -2.70
C ASN A 454 35.28 1.26 -3.36
N TRP A 455 34.06 1.19 -2.84
CA TRP A 455 32.89 1.91 -3.39
C TRP A 455 32.48 3.12 -2.55
N ILE A 456 31.70 4.02 -3.14
CA ILE A 456 31.09 5.16 -2.45
C ILE A 456 29.90 4.67 -1.61
N GLU A 457 29.90 5.00 -0.32
CA GLU A 457 28.81 4.71 0.63
C GLU A 457 27.98 5.96 0.97
N ALA A 458 28.57 7.16 0.84
CA ALA A 458 27.87 8.42 1.05
C ALA A 458 28.50 9.56 0.24
N VAL A 459 27.71 10.61 -0.02
CA VAL A 459 28.14 11.82 -0.73
C VAL A 459 27.64 13.04 0.04
N GLN A 460 28.47 14.08 0.11
CA GLN A 460 28.09 15.41 0.55
C GLN A 460 28.37 16.41 -0.56
N ILE A 461 27.41 17.29 -0.84
CA ILE A 461 27.47 18.29 -1.90
C ILE A 461 27.00 19.63 -1.35
N LYS A 462 27.67 20.71 -1.75
CA LYS A 462 27.34 22.08 -1.36
C LYS A 462 27.61 23.04 -2.51
N LEU A 463 26.64 23.91 -2.81
CA LEU A 463 26.86 25.06 -3.68
C LEU A 463 27.63 26.16 -2.91
N THR A 464 28.56 26.81 -3.60
CA THR A 464 29.43 27.86 -3.07
C THR A 464 29.39 29.10 -3.95
N GLY A 465 29.93 30.22 -3.46
CA GLY A 465 29.90 31.51 -4.17
C GLY A 465 28.80 32.45 -3.67
N ASN A 466 28.88 33.71 -4.11
CA ASN A 466 28.05 34.81 -3.58
C ASN A 466 26.56 34.68 -3.93
N ASN A 467 26.24 33.93 -4.98
CA ASN A 467 24.86 33.70 -5.41
C ASN A 467 24.30 32.35 -4.93
N ALA A 468 25.07 31.55 -4.17
CA ALA A 468 24.70 30.16 -3.84
C ALA A 468 23.36 30.03 -3.10
N SER A 469 23.00 31.01 -2.28
CA SER A 469 21.71 31.03 -1.55
C SER A 469 20.48 31.18 -2.44
N ASN A 470 20.65 31.51 -3.72
CA ASN A 470 19.56 31.65 -4.68
C ASN A 470 19.23 30.34 -5.40
N TYR A 471 19.98 29.26 -5.13
CA TYR A 471 19.86 27.98 -5.83
C TYR A 471 19.91 26.82 -4.84
N ASP A 472 19.17 25.75 -5.15
CA ASP A 472 19.21 24.49 -4.43
C ASP A 472 19.82 23.40 -5.32
N ILE A 473 20.49 22.43 -4.69
CA ILE A 473 21.00 21.23 -5.37
C ILE A 473 20.29 19.99 -4.83
N TYR A 474 19.71 19.22 -5.74
CA TYR A 474 19.00 17.98 -5.43
C TYR A 474 19.70 16.80 -6.08
N TYR A 475 19.80 15.68 -5.36
CA TYR A 475 20.36 14.44 -5.89
C TYR A 475 19.60 13.23 -5.35
N ARG A 476 19.63 12.14 -6.10
CA ARG A 476 19.06 10.83 -5.70
C ARG A 476 20.11 9.75 -5.91
N ALA A 477 20.35 8.96 -4.88
CA ALA A 477 21.27 7.82 -4.95
C ALA A 477 20.48 6.51 -4.89
N MET A 478 20.94 5.50 -5.63
CA MET A 478 20.47 4.12 -5.51
C MET A 478 21.47 3.34 -4.67
N PHE A 479 21.00 2.71 -3.60
CA PHE A 479 21.82 1.88 -2.72
C PHE A 479 21.47 0.41 -2.92
N GLN A 480 22.48 -0.42 -3.19
CA GLN A 480 22.34 -1.87 -3.21
C GLN A 480 22.83 -2.41 -1.85
N LYS A 481 22.01 -3.24 -1.21
CA LYS A 481 22.36 -3.93 0.05
C LYS A 481 22.90 -5.32 -0.21
#